data_AF-A0A0Q9HKP2-F1
#
_entry.id   AF-A0A0Q9HKP2-F1
#
_cell.length_a   1.000
_cell.length_b   1.000
_cell.length_c   1.000
_cell.angle_alpha   90.00
_cell.angle_beta   90.00
_cell.angle_gamma   90.00
#
_symmetry.space_group_name_H-M   'P 1'
#
loop_
_entity.id
_entity.type
_entity.pdbx_description
1 polymer ?
#
loop_
_entity_poly.entity_id
_entity_poly.type
_entity_poly.pdbx_seq_one_letter_code
_entity_poly.pdbx_strand_id
1 'polypeptide(L)'
;MPGLPLRRQPLNFPHDDPDLRWSVYCEGYSVGVIVQHQGRSDEPRTWRWVMHIHADDRTNGLTGLSGEEAGREAAMAAFRAAWDRVRPAIGDQGWRLQIQHMEWLAALKNRIA
;
A
#
# COMPACT_ATOMS: atom_id res chain seq x y z
N MET A 1 -1.47 5.62 -17.26
CA MET A 1 -2.02 5.36 -15.91
C MET A 1 -1.56 6.45 -14.97
N PRO A 2 -2.37 6.86 -13.98
CA PRO A 2 -1.95 7.83 -12.96
C PRO A 2 -0.67 7.38 -12.24
N GLY A 3 0.15 8.33 -11.80
CA GLY A 3 1.38 8.05 -11.08
C GLY A 3 1.12 7.36 -9.74
N LEU A 4 2.09 6.56 -9.28
CA LEU A 4 2.09 5.95 -7.95
C LEU A 4 3.22 6.55 -7.10
N PRO A 5 3.09 7.78 -6.58
CA PRO A 5 4.12 8.37 -5.73
C PRO A 5 4.24 7.63 -4.40
N LEU A 6 5.49 7.46 -3.95
CA LEU A 6 5.82 7.02 -2.60
C LEU A 6 5.91 8.21 -1.66
N ARG A 7 5.36 8.07 -0.45
CA ARG A 7 5.54 9.04 0.64
C ARG A 7 5.98 8.32 1.90
N ARG A 8 6.97 8.88 2.60
CA ARG A 8 7.39 8.37 3.92
C ARG A 8 6.21 8.49 4.89
N GLN A 9 6.00 7.46 5.69
CA GLN A 9 5.04 7.57 6.78
C GLN A 9 5.71 8.17 8.01
N PRO A 10 4.99 8.97 8.82
CA PRO A 10 5.49 9.40 10.11
C PRO A 10 5.75 8.17 10.99
N LEU A 11 6.79 8.28 11.80
CA LEU A 11 7.23 7.23 12.69
C LEU A 11 6.19 6.97 13.78
N ASN A 12 6.03 5.70 14.15
CA ASN A 12 5.25 5.35 15.33
C ASN A 12 6.05 5.64 16.61
N PHE A 13 7.38 5.47 16.56
CA PHE A 13 8.28 5.75 17.67
C PHE A 13 9.49 6.61 17.25
N PRO A 14 10.04 7.46 18.13
CA PRO A 14 11.14 8.38 17.78
C PRO A 14 12.44 7.71 17.32
N HIS A 15 12.62 6.43 17.62
CA HIS A 15 13.82 5.64 17.30
C HIS A 15 13.65 4.73 16.08
N ASP A 16 12.45 4.68 15.49
CA ASP A 16 12.24 3.95 14.25
C ASP A 16 12.99 4.66 13.12
N ASP A 17 13.63 3.90 12.22
CA ASP A 17 14.24 4.49 11.04
C ASP A 17 13.11 4.94 10.06
N PRO A 18 13.03 6.24 9.71
CA PRO A 18 11.96 6.78 8.87
C PRO A 18 11.99 6.26 7.43
N ASP A 19 13.09 5.61 7.03
CA ASP A 19 13.20 4.97 5.73
C ASP A 19 12.63 3.55 5.70
N LEU A 20 12.15 3.00 6.83
CA LEU A 20 11.60 1.64 6.90
C LEU A 20 10.17 1.49 6.38
N ARG A 21 9.40 2.58 6.25
CA ARG A 21 7.96 2.50 5.92
C ARG A 21 7.50 3.60 4.97
N TRP A 22 6.89 3.17 3.88
CA TRP A 22 6.41 4.03 2.80
C TRP A 22 4.96 3.72 2.44
N SER A 23 4.17 4.76 2.18
CA SER A 23 2.84 4.64 1.60
C SER A 23 2.88 4.89 0.10
N VAL A 24 2.15 4.05 -0.63
CA VAL A 24 1.93 4.21 -2.07
C VAL A 24 0.59 4.92 -2.26
N TYR A 25 0.57 5.97 -3.07
CA TYR A 25 -0.64 6.74 -3.36
C TYR A 25 -1.06 6.61 -4.83
N CYS A 26 -2.35 6.66 -5.10
CA CYS A 26 -2.93 6.85 -6.44
C CYS A 26 -4.00 7.94 -6.33
N GLU A 27 -3.92 8.97 -7.17
CA GLU A 27 -4.89 10.09 -7.21
C GLU A 27 -5.14 10.73 -5.83
N GLY A 28 -4.12 10.77 -4.97
CA GLY A 28 -4.21 11.36 -3.62
C GLY A 28 -4.66 10.40 -2.52
N TYR A 29 -5.09 9.18 -2.86
CA TYR A 29 -5.53 8.17 -1.89
C TYR A 29 -4.46 7.09 -1.69
N SER A 30 -4.26 6.66 -0.43
CA SER A 30 -3.34 5.56 -0.13
C SER A 30 -3.92 4.25 -0.67
N VAL A 31 -3.11 3.51 -1.42
CA VAL A 31 -3.48 2.22 -2.02
C VAL A 31 -2.64 1.05 -1.51
N GLY A 32 -1.62 1.34 -0.70
CA GLY A 32 -0.80 0.31 -0.10
C GLY A 32 0.41 0.86 0.62
N VAL A 33 1.27 -0.07 1.06
CA VAL A 33 2.50 0.24 1.79
C VAL A 33 3.65 -0.64 1.31
N ILE A 34 4.86 -0.12 1.48
CA ILE A 34 6.13 -0.83 1.30
C ILE A 34 6.91 -0.66 2.61
N VAL A 35 7.29 -1.79 3.22
CA VAL A 35 7.88 -1.84 4.55
C VAL A 35 9.12 -2.73 4.52
N GLN A 36 10.22 -2.26 5.10
CA GLN A 36 11.37 -3.12 5.35
C GLN A 36 11.04 -4.06 6.50
N HIS A 37 11.17 -5.35 6.25
CA HIS A 37 11.00 -6.41 7.22
C HIS A 37 12.37 -7.00 7.55
N GLN A 38 12.65 -7.15 8.84
CA GLN A 38 13.79 -7.93 9.31
C GLN A 38 13.22 -9.20 9.94
N GLY A 39 13.53 -10.33 9.32
CA GLY A 39 13.20 -11.65 9.84
C GLY A 39 14.13 -12.02 11.00
N ARG A 40 14.60 -13.26 11.02
CA ARG A 40 15.56 -13.68 12.05
C ARG A 40 16.88 -12.91 11.90
N SER A 41 17.65 -12.85 12.98
CA SER A 41 18.93 -12.11 13.02
C SER A 41 19.94 -12.60 11.96
N ASP A 42 19.82 -13.86 11.52
CA ASP A 42 20.63 -14.53 10.52
C ASP A 42 20.11 -14.38 9.08
N GLU A 43 18.95 -13.76 8.88
CA GLU A 43 18.32 -13.58 7.57
C GLU A 43 18.60 -12.19 6.98
N PRO A 44 18.73 -12.08 5.64
CA PRO A 44 18.81 -10.78 4.99
C PRO A 44 17.52 -10.00 5.19
N ARG A 45 17.64 -8.66 5.27
CA ARG A 45 16.48 -7.78 5.29
C ARG A 45 15.75 -7.86 3.96
N THR A 46 14.43 -7.85 4.03
CA THR A 46 13.57 -7.89 2.85
C THR A 46 12.59 -6.73 2.86
N TRP A 47 11.98 -6.44 1.71
CA TRP A 47 11.01 -5.38 1.54
C TRP A 47 9.67 -5.97 1.18
N ARG A 48 8.75 -5.93 2.14
CA ARG A 48 7.38 -6.41 1.97
C ARG A 48 6.51 -5.29 1.43
N TRP A 49 5.67 -5.59 0.46
CA TRP A 49 4.66 -4.68 -0.04
C TRP A 49 3.27 -5.28 0.13
N VAL A 50 2.28 -4.42 0.40
CA VAL A 50 0.88 -4.82 0.58
C VAL A 50 -0.03 -3.75 -0.03
N MET A 51 -0.99 -4.18 -0.84
CA MET A 51 -2.08 -3.36 -1.35
C MET A 51 -3.26 -3.39 -0.39
N HIS A 52 -3.83 -2.22 -0.11
CA HIS A 52 -5.02 -2.06 0.72
C HIS A 52 -6.17 -1.58 -0.17
N ILE A 53 -6.97 -2.53 -0.66
CA ILE A 53 -8.09 -2.26 -1.56
C ILE A 53 -9.40 -2.72 -0.91
N HIS A 54 -10.33 -1.78 -0.83
CA HIS A 54 -11.66 -1.88 -0.24
C HIS A 54 -12.67 -1.56 -1.34
N ALA A 55 -12.91 -2.54 -2.20
CA ALA A 55 -13.83 -2.44 -3.34
C ALA A 55 -15.02 -3.42 -3.23
N ASP A 56 -15.38 -3.80 -2.00
CA ASP A 56 -16.45 -4.76 -1.69
C ASP A 56 -16.25 -6.12 -2.40
N ASP A 57 -17.30 -6.69 -2.97
CA ASP A 57 -17.28 -7.96 -3.70
C ASP A 57 -16.30 -8.01 -4.88
N ARG A 58 -15.86 -6.85 -5.41
CA ARG A 58 -14.90 -6.75 -6.52
C ARG A 58 -13.48 -7.10 -6.13
N THR A 59 -13.18 -7.20 -4.83
CA THR A 59 -11.88 -7.74 -4.39
C THR A 59 -11.90 -9.26 -4.24
N ASN A 60 -13.06 -9.90 -4.32
CA ASN A 60 -13.17 -11.35 -4.17
C ASN A 60 -12.38 -12.07 -5.27
N GLY A 61 -11.46 -12.94 -4.86
CA GLY A 61 -10.63 -13.73 -5.77
C GLY A 61 -9.41 -12.99 -6.33
N LEU A 62 -9.18 -11.72 -5.97
CA LEU A 62 -7.93 -11.05 -6.31
C LEU A 62 -6.75 -11.69 -5.57
N THR A 63 -5.69 -12.03 -6.30
CA THR A 63 -4.46 -12.60 -5.77
C THR A 63 -3.26 -11.72 -6.08
N GLY A 64 -2.18 -11.90 -5.32
CA GLY A 64 -0.98 -11.08 -5.47
C GLY A 64 -1.19 -9.63 -5.02
N LEU A 65 -1.92 -9.44 -3.92
CA LEU A 65 -2.06 -8.14 -3.24
C LEU A 65 -0.93 -7.88 -2.24
N SER A 66 0.00 -8.81 -2.09
CA SER A 66 1.20 -8.62 -1.30
C SER A 66 2.35 -9.46 -1.86
N GLY A 67 3.56 -9.09 -1.49
CA GLY A 67 4.77 -9.80 -1.88
C GLY A 67 5.99 -9.27 -1.13
N GLU A 68 7.14 -9.83 -1.46
CA GLU A 68 8.41 -9.54 -0.80
C GLU A 68 9.54 -9.52 -1.81
N GLU A 69 10.41 -8.53 -1.71
CA GLU A 69 11.53 -8.33 -2.64
C GLU A 69 12.81 -7.97 -1.87
N ALA A 70 13.97 -8.14 -2.50
CA ALA A 70 15.27 -7.85 -1.88
C ALA A 70 15.52 -6.35 -1.63
N GLY A 71 14.79 -5.45 -2.30
CA GLY A 71 15.03 -4.01 -2.22
C GLY A 71 13.76 -3.17 -2.39
N ARG A 72 13.76 -1.95 -1.87
CA ARG A 72 12.60 -1.02 -1.94
C ARG A 72 12.14 -0.76 -3.37
N GLU A 73 13.09 -0.49 -4.28
CA GLU A 73 12.76 -0.21 -5.69
C GLU A 73 12.19 -1.45 -6.39
N ALA A 74 12.71 -2.65 -6.06
CA ALA A 74 12.14 -3.91 -6.55
C ALA A 74 10.73 -4.13 -6.01
N ALA A 75 10.51 -3.89 -4.71
CA ALA A 75 9.17 -3.94 -4.10
C ALA A 75 8.20 -2.93 -4.76
N MET A 76 8.67 -1.73 -5.10
CA MET A 76 7.85 -0.73 -5.80
C MET A 76 7.53 -1.15 -7.24
N ALA A 77 8.48 -1.76 -7.95
CA ALA A 77 8.25 -2.30 -9.28
C ALA A 77 7.24 -3.46 -9.25
N ALA A 78 7.38 -4.40 -8.30
CA ALA A 78 6.44 -5.50 -8.09
C ALA A 78 5.04 -4.99 -7.69
N PHE A 79 4.97 -4.01 -6.79
CA PHE A 79 3.72 -3.34 -6.43
C PHE A 79 3.04 -2.73 -7.66
N ARG A 80 3.79 -2.01 -8.50
CA ARG A 80 3.25 -1.41 -9.73
C ARG A 80 2.72 -2.48 -10.69
N ALA A 81 3.47 -3.54 -10.92
CA ALA A 81 3.03 -4.65 -11.78
C ALA A 81 1.76 -5.33 -11.24
N ALA A 82 1.60 -5.41 -9.92
CA ALA A 82 0.37 -5.89 -9.30
C ALA A 82 -0.77 -4.86 -9.47
N TRP A 83 -0.50 -3.57 -9.30
CA TRP A 83 -1.48 -2.48 -9.48
C TRP A 83 -2.07 -2.44 -10.89
N ASP A 84 -1.21 -2.63 -11.90
CA ASP A 84 -1.60 -2.64 -13.31
C ASP A 84 -2.58 -3.79 -13.63
N ARG A 85 -2.62 -4.85 -12.80
CA ARG A 85 -3.62 -5.93 -12.87
C ARG A 85 -4.86 -5.64 -12.01
N VAL A 86 -4.65 -5.16 -10.79
CA VAL A 86 -5.72 -4.96 -9.80
C VAL A 86 -6.64 -3.80 -10.18
N ARG A 87 -6.08 -2.65 -10.60
CA ARG A 87 -6.87 -1.44 -10.89
C ARG A 87 -7.89 -1.64 -12.02
N PRO A 88 -7.55 -2.31 -13.14
CA PRO A 88 -8.54 -2.68 -14.15
C PRO A 88 -9.56 -3.71 -13.62
N ALA A 89 -9.12 -4.70 -12.84
CA ALA A 89 -10.00 -5.76 -12.34
C ALA A 89 -11.12 -5.24 -11.43
N ILE A 90 -10.84 -4.26 -10.56
CA ILE A 90 -11.87 -3.62 -9.72
C ILE A 90 -12.74 -2.62 -10.49
N GLY A 91 -12.28 -2.16 -11.66
CA GLY A 91 -12.95 -1.15 -12.49
C GLY A 91 -13.17 0.19 -11.78
N ASP A 92 -13.86 1.11 -12.45
CA ASP A 92 -14.10 2.46 -11.91
C ASP A 92 -15.08 2.45 -10.74
N GLN A 93 -16.01 1.50 -10.72
CA GLN A 93 -16.92 1.35 -9.59
C GLN A 93 -16.18 0.89 -8.33
N GLY A 94 -15.28 -0.10 -8.45
CA GLY A 94 -14.47 -0.53 -7.31
C GLY A 94 -13.50 0.55 -6.84
N TRP A 95 -12.96 1.34 -7.77
CA TRP A 95 -12.13 2.49 -7.41
C TRP A 95 -12.92 3.57 -6.64
N ARG A 96 -14.17 3.83 -7.04
CA ARG A 96 -15.05 4.75 -6.31
C ARG A 96 -15.32 4.28 -4.88
N LEU A 97 -15.54 2.99 -4.67
CA LEU A 97 -15.73 2.41 -3.34
C LEU A 97 -14.47 2.55 -2.47
N GLN A 98 -13.29 2.31 -3.05
CA GLN A 98 -12.02 2.55 -2.36
C GLN A 98 -11.89 4.01 -1.92
N ILE A 99 -12.19 4.96 -2.80
CA ILE A 99 -12.16 6.40 -2.48
C ILE A 99 -13.10 6.69 -1.31
N GLN A 100 -14.36 6.25 -1.38
CA GLN A 100 -15.34 6.44 -0.31
C GLN A 100 -14.88 5.86 1.02
N HIS A 101 -14.27 4.67 1.01
CA HIS A 101 -13.72 4.06 2.21
C HIS A 101 -12.59 4.90 2.81
N MET A 102 -11.68 5.41 1.99
CA MET A 102 -10.56 6.24 2.44
C MET A 102 -11.03 7.61 2.99
N GLU A 103 -12.04 8.21 2.38
CA GLU A 103 -12.66 9.45 2.88
C GLU A 103 -13.36 9.22 4.23
N TRP A 104 -14.06 8.10 4.38
CA TRP A 104 -14.66 7.70 5.65
C TRP A 104 -13.61 7.51 6.74
N LEU A 105 -12.49 6.85 6.45
CA LEU A 105 -11.37 6.69 7.40
C LEU A 105 -10.75 8.04 7.80
N ALA A 106 -10.57 8.96 6.85
CA ALA A 106 -10.05 10.29 7.13
C ALA A 106 -11.01 11.09 8.03
N ALA A 107 -12.31 11.04 7.75
CA ALA A 107 -13.32 11.68 8.58
C ALA A 107 -13.37 11.07 9.99
N LEU A 108 -13.25 9.75 10.11
CA LEU A 108 -13.20 9.06 11.40
C LEU A 108 -11.98 9.49 12.23
N LYS A 109 -10.79 9.56 11.61
CA LYS A 109 -9.56 9.99 12.28
C LYS A 109 -9.68 11.41 12.84
N ASN A 110 -10.28 12.33 12.10
CA ASN A 110 -10.48 13.71 12.54
C ASN A 110 -11.51 13.86 13.68
N ARG A 111 -12.36 12.84 13.92
CA ARG A 111 -13.33 12.85 15.03
C ARG A 111 -12.76 12.34 16.35
N ILE A 112 -11.67 11.57 16.28
CA ILE A 112 -11.06 10.90 17.44
C ILE A 112 -9.77 11.59 17.88
N ALA A 113 -9.19 12.44 17.01
CA ALA A 113 -8.07 13.32 17.32
C ALA A 113 -8.54 14.58 18.04
#